data_AF-A0AAW9W8T4-F1
#
_entry.id   AF-A0AAW9W8T4-F1
#
_cell.length_a   1.000
_cell.length_b   1.000
_cell.length_c   1.000
_cell.angle_alpha   90.00
_cell.angle_beta   90.00
_cell.angle_gamma   90.00
#
_symmetry.space_group_name_H-M   'P 1'
#
loop_
_entity.id
_entity.type
_entity.pdbx_description
1 polymer ?
#
loop_
_entity_poly.entity_id
_entity_poly.type
_entity_poly.pdbx_seq_one_letter_code
_entity_poly.pdbx_strand_id
1 'polypeptide(L)'
;ITSRSGVGNDLFDKVKSVKRIICPSHNAYSVVDNIQEEIMKHAEGRLILCMLGPTAKVLSYNLCQMGYQVLDVGHVDSEYEWMK
;
A
#
# COMPACT_ATOMS: atom_id res chain seq x y z
N ILE A 1 7.99 -6.28 12.23
CA ILE A 1 8.91 -6.02 11.09
C ILE A 1 8.16 -6.51 9.85
N THR A 2 6.96 -5.99 9.55
CA THR A 2 6.59 -4.76 8.79
C THR A 2 7.16 -4.72 7.38
N SER A 3 6.27 -4.65 6.38
CA SER A 3 6.52 -4.95 4.96
C SER A 3 7.70 -4.21 4.33
N ARG A 4 7.96 -2.95 4.72
CA ARG A 4 9.10 -2.12 4.29
C ARG A 4 9.40 -2.17 2.78
N SER A 5 8.38 -2.33 1.94
CA SER A 5 8.58 -2.66 0.54
C SER A 5 9.42 -1.61 -0.20
N GLY A 6 10.43 -2.06 -0.93
CA GLY A 6 11.41 -1.24 -1.63
C GLY A 6 12.47 -0.60 -0.73
N VAL A 7 12.63 -1.02 0.53
CA VAL A 7 13.71 -0.54 1.40
C VAL A 7 14.88 -1.51 1.32
N GLY A 8 16.03 -1.03 0.84
CA GLY A 8 17.24 -1.86 0.67
C GLY A 8 17.36 -2.49 -0.72
N ASN A 9 16.38 -2.28 -1.60
CA ASN A 9 16.40 -2.67 -3.01
C ASN A 9 15.91 -1.51 -3.90
N ASP A 10 15.89 -1.75 -5.23
CA ASP A 10 15.57 -0.79 -6.29
C ASP A 10 14.14 -0.96 -6.86
N LEU A 11 13.25 -1.71 -6.18
CA LEU A 11 11.88 -1.98 -6.65
C LEU A 11 11.10 -0.70 -6.98
N PHE A 12 11.40 0.40 -6.30
CA PHE A 12 10.75 1.71 -6.50
C PHE A 12 11.71 2.82 -6.95
N ASP A 13 12.93 2.53 -7.41
CA ASP A 13 13.93 3.58 -7.73
C ASP A 13 13.53 4.49 -8.90
N LYS A 14 12.69 3.99 -9.82
CA LYS A 14 12.27 4.73 -11.01
C LYS A 14 10.96 5.51 -10.82
N VAL A 15 10.36 5.50 -9.63
CA VAL A 15 9.12 6.24 -9.39
C VAL A 15 9.42 7.73 -9.15
N LYS A 16 8.52 8.61 -9.59
CA LYS A 16 8.69 10.08 -9.42
C LYS A 16 8.77 10.51 -7.95
N SER A 17 7.98 9.88 -7.08
CA SER A 17 8.00 10.11 -5.63
C SER A 17 7.28 8.99 -4.88
N VAL A 18 7.66 8.74 -3.63
CA VAL A 18 6.99 7.78 -2.74
C VAL A 18 6.46 8.52 -1.50
N LYS A 19 5.21 8.25 -1.13
CA LYS A 19 4.65 8.54 0.20
C LYS A 19 4.20 7.22 0.82
N ARG A 20 4.39 7.05 2.13
CA ARG A 20 4.05 5.81 2.85
C ARG A 20 3.10 6.13 4.00
N ILE A 21 1.96 5.43 4.03
CA ILE A 21 1.05 5.41 5.17
C ILE A 21 1.35 4.13 5.95
N ILE A 22 1.95 4.28 7.13
CA ILE A 22 2.37 3.14 7.95
C ILE A 22 1.18 2.68 8.79
N CYS A 23 0.76 1.44 8.55
CA CYS A 23 -0.39 0.82 9.22
C CYS A 23 0.08 -0.23 10.25
N PRO A 24 -0.82 -0.70 11.15
CA PRO A 24 -0.52 -1.84 12.01
C PRO A 24 -0.10 -3.07 11.20
N SER A 25 0.90 -3.81 11.68
CA SER A 25 1.38 -5.03 10.98
C SER A 25 0.43 -6.22 11.11
N HIS A 26 -0.50 -6.17 12.07
CA HIS A 26 -1.51 -7.19 12.33
C HIS A 26 -2.82 -6.49 12.67
N ASN A 27 -3.95 -7.14 12.36
CA ASN A 27 -5.29 -6.63 12.64
C ASN A 27 -5.54 -5.21 12.12
N ALA A 28 -4.91 -4.81 11.01
CA ALA A 28 -5.07 -3.47 10.42
C ALA A 28 -6.52 -3.13 10.08
N TYR A 29 -7.37 -4.15 9.90
CA TYR A 29 -8.80 -3.97 9.68
C TYR A 29 -9.51 -3.25 10.83
N SER A 30 -9.03 -3.38 12.08
CA SER A 30 -9.64 -2.70 13.24
C SER A 30 -9.57 -1.17 13.16
N VAL A 31 -8.74 -0.63 12.27
CA VAL A 31 -8.59 0.81 12.02
C VAL A 31 -8.73 1.14 10.52
N VAL A 32 -9.49 0.33 9.77
CA VAL A 32 -9.62 0.47 8.31
C VAL A 32 -10.13 1.84 7.88
N ASP A 33 -11.08 2.42 8.62
CA ASP A 33 -11.65 3.74 8.31
C ASP A 33 -10.58 4.84 8.44
N ASN A 34 -9.79 4.81 9.52
CA ASN A 34 -8.68 5.74 9.72
C ASN A 34 -7.62 5.61 8.61
N ILE A 35 -7.34 4.38 8.15
CA ILE A 35 -6.42 4.13 7.05
C ILE A 35 -6.96 4.71 5.75
N GLN A 36 -8.25 4.49 5.45
CA GLN A 36 -8.90 5.03 4.26
C GLN A 36 -8.88 6.57 4.25
N GLU A 37 -9.24 7.19 5.37
CA GLU A 37 -9.18 8.64 5.54
C GLU A 37 -7.78 9.20 5.31
N GLU A 38 -6.76 8.55 5.87
CA GLU A 38 -5.38 9.00 5.66
C GLU A 38 -4.93 8.82 4.21
N ILE A 39 -5.34 7.74 3.52
CA ILE A 39 -5.07 7.55 2.09
C ILE A 39 -5.67 8.71 1.28
N MET A 40 -6.93 9.05 1.52
CA MET A 40 -7.62 10.10 0.75
C MET A 40 -6.95 11.47 0.87
N LYS A 41 -6.37 11.82 2.03
CA LYS A 41 -5.63 13.08 2.22
C LYS A 41 -4.40 13.21 1.30
N HIS A 42 -3.83 12.08 0.86
CA HIS A 42 -2.59 12.07 0.08
C HIS A 42 -2.73 11.41 -1.29
N ALA A 43 -3.91 10.95 -1.71
CA ALA A 43 -4.09 10.12 -2.90
C ALA A 43 -4.17 10.90 -4.22
N GLU A 44 -4.42 12.20 -4.19
CA GLU A 44 -4.60 13.00 -5.41
C GLU A 44 -3.39 12.90 -6.35
N GLY A 45 -3.66 12.52 -7.61
CA GLY A 45 -2.64 12.38 -8.65
C GLY A 45 -1.63 11.25 -8.43
N ARG A 46 -1.95 10.26 -7.58
CA ARG A 46 -1.04 9.16 -7.24
C ARG A 46 -1.70 7.79 -7.43
N LEU A 47 -0.88 6.83 -7.86
CA LEU A 47 -1.21 5.41 -7.79
C LEU A 47 -1.07 4.92 -6.35
N ILE A 48 -2.07 4.22 -5.84
CA ILE A 48 -2.03 3.63 -4.49
C ILE A 48 -1.59 2.18 -4.60
N LEU A 49 -0.53 1.81 -3.88
CA LEU A 49 -0.07 0.43 -3.75
C LEU A 49 -0.38 -0.06 -2.33
N CYS A 50 -1.09 -1.17 -2.22
CA CYS A 50 -1.51 -1.76 -0.94
C CYS A 50 -0.76 -3.07 -0.67
N MET A 51 -0.12 -3.15 0.50
CA MET A 51 0.59 -4.34 1.01
C MET A 51 0.14 -4.59 2.45
N LEU A 52 -1.16 -4.83 2.63
CA LEU A 52 -1.84 -4.81 3.95
C LEU A 52 -2.77 -6.02 4.18
N GLY A 53 -2.35 -7.21 3.72
CA GLY A 53 -3.08 -8.45 3.95
C GLY A 53 -4.56 -8.38 3.51
N PRO A 54 -5.51 -8.99 4.25
CA PRO A 54 -6.94 -8.92 3.95
C PRO A 54 -7.51 -7.50 3.88
N THR A 55 -7.02 -6.58 4.72
CA THR A 55 -7.48 -5.18 4.78
C THR A 55 -7.27 -4.45 3.45
N ALA A 56 -6.20 -4.78 2.71
CA ALA A 56 -5.93 -4.20 1.40
C ALA A 56 -7.09 -4.43 0.39
N LYS A 57 -7.83 -5.53 0.49
CA LYS A 57 -8.90 -5.87 -0.45
C LYS A 57 -10.13 -4.98 -0.24
N VAL A 58 -10.50 -4.78 1.02
CA VAL A 58 -11.59 -3.86 1.40
C VAL A 58 -11.24 -2.43 1.02
N LEU A 59 -10.03 -1.98 1.35
CA LEU A 59 -9.55 -0.64 0.98
C LEU A 59 -9.54 -0.45 -0.54
N SER A 60 -9.02 -1.43 -1.30
CA SER A 60 -8.97 -1.34 -2.76
C SER A 60 -10.37 -1.22 -3.35
N TYR A 61 -11.33 -2.02 -2.88
CA TYR A 61 -12.71 -1.91 -3.33
C TYR A 61 -13.29 -0.52 -3.04
N ASN A 62 -13.23 -0.06 -1.79
CA ASN A 62 -13.80 1.23 -1.39
C ASN A 62 -13.18 2.40 -2.15
N LEU A 63 -11.85 2.45 -2.24
CA LEU A 63 -11.13 3.55 -2.90
C LEU A 63 -11.35 3.54 -4.42
N CYS A 64 -11.47 2.36 -5.05
CA CYS A 64 -11.85 2.26 -6.46
C CYS A 64 -13.27 2.79 -6.72
N GLN A 65 -14.24 2.53 -5.82
CA GLN A 65 -15.58 3.12 -5.91
C GLN A 65 -15.56 4.66 -5.82
N MET A 66 -14.52 5.23 -5.20
CA MET A 66 -14.30 6.67 -5.09
C MET A 66 -13.47 7.25 -6.25
N GLY A 67 -13.12 6.43 -7.25
CA GLY A 67 -12.39 6.87 -8.45
C GLY A 67 -10.86 6.82 -8.34
N TYR A 68 -10.31 6.31 -7.23
CA TYR A 68 -8.87 6.14 -7.09
C TYR A 68 -8.39 4.86 -7.77
N GLN A 69 -7.20 4.89 -8.37
CA GLN A 69 -6.53 3.68 -8.85
C GLN A 69 -5.73 3.04 -7.73
N VAL A 70 -6.08 1.79 -7.39
CA VAL A 70 -5.43 1.01 -6.33
C VAL A 70 -4.94 -0.33 -6.88
N LEU A 71 -3.70 -0.70 -6.56
CA LEU A 71 -3.15 -2.03 -6.80
C LEU A 71 -2.83 -2.71 -5.47
N ASP A 72 -3.47 -3.84 -5.21
CA ASP A 72 -3.12 -4.73 -4.12
C ASP A 72 -1.96 -5.63 -4.55
N VAL A 73 -0.76 -5.31 -4.09
CA VAL A 73 0.49 -5.95 -4.53
C VAL A 73 1.10 -6.88 -3.47
N GLY A 74 0.41 -7.07 -2.34
CA GLY A 74 0.73 -8.11 -1.36
C GLY A 74 2.22 -8.18 -0.97
N HIS A 75 2.83 -9.36 -1.16
CA HIS A 75 4.22 -9.65 -0.82
C HIS A 75 5.22 -9.40 -1.98
N VAL A 76 4.91 -8.50 -2.92
CA VAL A 76 5.78 -8.22 -4.08
C VAL A 76 7.24 -7.96 -3.71
N ASP A 77 7.49 -7.32 -2.57
CA ASP A 77 8.85 -7.03 -2.11
C ASP A 77 9.63 -8.29 -1.73
N SER A 78 9.01 -9.23 -1.01
CA SER A 78 9.65 -10.50 -0.66
C SER A 78 10.00 -11.30 -1.90
N GLU A 79 9.08 -11.35 -2.87
CA GLU A 79 9.31 -12.03 -4.15
C GLU A 79 10.43 -11.36 -4.96
N TYR A 80 10.48 -10.02 -4.94
CA TYR A 80 11.51 -9.26 -5.62
C TYR A 80 12.90 -9.50 -5.05
N GLU A 81 13.03 -9.55 -3.72
CA GLU A 81 14.29 -9.86 -3.03
C GLU A 81 14.74 -11.30 -3.29
N TRP A 82 13.83 -12.27 -3.38
CA TRP A 82 14.19 -13.65 -3.72
C TRP A 82 14.63 -13.85 -5.17
N MET A 83 14.11 -13.05 -6.11
CA MET A 83 14.46 -13.16 -7.53
C MET A 83 15.86 -12.60 -7.83
N LYS A 84 16.32 -11.65 -7.01
CA LYS A 84 17.66 -11.06 -7.13
C LYS A 84 18.77 -12.02 -6.72
#